data_AF-A0A1W9QVA8-F1
#
_entry.id   AF-A0A1W9QVA8-F1
#
_cell.length_a   1.000
_cell.length_b   1.000
_cell.length_c   1.000
_cell.angle_alpha   90.00
_cell.angle_beta   90.00
_cell.angle_gamma   90.00
#
_symmetry.space_group_name_H-M   'P 1'
#
loop_
_entity.id
_entity.type
_entity.pdbx_description
1 polymer ?
#
loop_
_entity_poly.entity_id
_entity_poly.type
_entity_poly.pdbx_seq_one_letter_code
_entity_poly.pdbx_strand_id
1 'polypeptide(L)'
;MKNFNNKISLILDQIRQVDNMLLLHKDNNDELMVQQYQARKMDFLKELVSELVNLNASSPRIHKTIKTMIKEIESITPVVSDQDISR
;
A
#
# COMPACT_ATOMS: atom_id res chain seq x y z
N MET A 1 14.60 -21.81 6.61
CA MET A 1 13.80 -21.35 5.45
C MET A 1 13.06 -20.09 5.86
N LYS A 2 13.21 -18.97 5.15
CA LYS A 2 12.45 -17.74 5.43
C LYS A 2 10.97 -17.99 5.14
N ASN A 3 10.10 -17.68 6.11
CA ASN A 3 8.67 -18.03 6.06
C ASN A 3 7.86 -16.93 5.33
N PHE A 4 8.17 -16.71 4.06
CA PHE A 4 7.65 -15.60 3.25
C PHE A 4 6.12 -15.59 3.12
N ASN A 5 5.49 -16.76 3.09
CA ASN A 5 4.04 -16.90 2.95
C ASN A 5 3.29 -16.27 4.14
N ASN A 6 3.83 -16.38 5.36
CA ASN A 6 3.20 -15.78 6.54
C ASN A 6 3.27 -14.25 6.50
N LYS A 7 4.40 -13.69 6.01
CA LYS A 7 4.57 -12.24 5.95
C LYS A 7 3.69 -11.60 4.87
N ILE A 8 3.63 -12.20 3.68
CA ILE A 8 2.74 -11.72 2.61
C ILE A 8 1.28 -11.78 3.05
N SER A 9 0.84 -12.88 3.67
CA SER A 9 -0.53 -13.00 4.18
C SER A 9 -0.84 -11.92 5.21
N LEU A 10 0.08 -11.65 6.14
CA LEU A 10 -0.08 -10.60 7.14
C LEU A 10 -0.24 -9.22 6.50
N ILE A 11 0.59 -8.87 5.52
CA ILE A 11 0.51 -7.59 4.81
C ILE A 11 -0.82 -7.45 4.07
N LEU A 12 -1.30 -8.51 3.43
CA LEU A 12 -2.61 -8.51 2.77
C LEU A 12 -3.75 -8.28 3.76
N ASP A 13 -3.69 -8.88 4.95
CA ASP A 13 -4.69 -8.65 6.00
C ASP A 13 -4.62 -7.23 6.55
N GLN A 14 -3.43 -6.65 6.70
CA GLN A 14 -3.26 -5.24 7.07
C GLN A 14 -3.85 -4.29 6.03
N ILE A 15 -3.66 -4.55 4.73
CA ILE A 15 -4.28 -3.76 3.65
C ILE A 15 -5.81 -3.81 3.75
N ARG A 16 -6.39 -5.01 3.96
CA ARG A 16 -7.84 -5.16 4.13
C ARG A 16 -8.38 -4.40 5.34
N GLN A 17 -7.64 -4.42 6.45
CA GLN A 17 -8.03 -3.66 7.64
C GLN A 17 -8.04 -2.15 7.36
N VAL A 18 -7.04 -1.63 6.65
CA VAL A 18 -7.00 -0.22 6.26
C VAL A 18 -8.14 0.13 5.29
N ASP A 19 -8.49 -0.75 4.36
CA ASP A 19 -9.64 -0.54 3.46
C ASP A 19 -10.96 -0.43 4.23
N ASN A 20 -11.16 -1.24 5.27
CA ASN A 20 -12.33 -1.12 6.14
C ASN A 20 -12.34 0.24 6.87
N MET A 21 -11.18 0.70 7.36
CA MET A 21 -11.08 2.00 8.01
C MET A 21 -11.34 3.16 7.05
N LEU A 22 -10.88 3.06 5.80
CA LEU A 22 -11.16 4.05 4.76
C LEU A 22 -12.65 4.16 4.47
N LEU A 23 -13.35 3.02 4.34
CA LEU A 23 -14.80 3.01 4.14
C LEU A 23 -15.52 3.71 5.30
N LEU A 24 -15.18 3.36 6.54
CA LEU A 24 -15.79 3.93 7.73
C LEU A 24 -15.62 5.46 7.82
N HIS A 25 -14.45 5.99 7.46
CA HIS A 25 -14.18 7.43 7.60
C HIS A 25 -14.63 8.24 6.38
N LYS A 26 -14.68 7.63 5.20
CA LYS A 26 -15.20 8.26 3.99
C LYS A 26 -16.70 8.53 4.10
N ASP A 27 -17.46 7.61 4.69
CA ASP A 27 -18.90 7.80 4.92
C ASP A 27 -19.19 8.88 5.98
N ASN A 28 -18.22 9.17 6.86
CA ASN A 28 -18.31 10.20 7.89
C ASN A 28 -17.71 11.56 7.47
N ASN A 29 -17.29 11.71 6.21
CA ASN A 29 -16.61 12.91 5.68
C ASN A 29 -15.38 13.35 6.51
N ASP A 30 -14.68 12.41 7.13
CA ASP A 30 -13.45 12.70 7.88
C ASP A 30 -12.24 12.66 6.95
N GLU A 31 -12.03 13.77 6.22
CA GLU A 31 -10.99 13.89 5.20
C GLU A 31 -9.58 13.66 5.75
N LEU A 32 -9.30 14.12 6.97
CA LEU A 32 -7.99 13.95 7.62
C LEU A 32 -7.70 12.47 7.86
N MET A 33 -8.66 11.74 8.44
CA MET A 33 -8.50 10.31 8.71
C MET A 33 -8.41 9.52 7.41
N VAL A 34 -9.20 9.88 6.40
CA VAL A 34 -9.11 9.27 5.05
C VAL A 34 -7.70 9.42 4.48
N GLN A 35 -7.11 10.62 4.53
CA GLN A 35 -5.74 10.85 4.05
C GLN A 35 -4.71 10.02 4.83
N GLN A 36 -4.81 9.94 6.16
CA GLN A 36 -3.91 9.14 6.98
C GLN A 36 -3.99 7.65 6.63
N TYR A 37 -5.21 7.10 6.47
CA TYR A 37 -5.38 5.71 6.09
C TYR A 37 -4.93 5.43 4.65
N GLN A 38 -5.09 6.38 3.72
CA GLN A 38 -4.54 6.28 2.36
C GLN A 38 -3.01 6.19 2.38
N ALA A 39 -2.35 7.06 3.16
CA ALA A 39 -0.90 7.01 3.32
C ALA A 39 -0.46 5.66 3.93
N ARG A 40 -1.14 5.20 4.97
CA ARG A 40 -0.84 3.91 5.61
C ARG A 40 -1.05 2.71 4.66
N LYS A 41 -2.08 2.75 3.81
CA LYS A 41 -2.30 1.74 2.77
C LYS A 41 -1.14 1.70 1.79
N MET A 42 -0.63 2.87 1.40
CA MET A 42 0.51 2.99 0.49
C MET A 42 1.76 2.31 1.07
N ASP A 43 2.03 2.49 2.35
CA ASP A 43 3.19 1.87 3.01
C ASP A 43 3.09 0.34 2.97
N PHE A 44 1.91 -0.23 3.25
CA PHE A 44 1.71 -1.68 3.16
C PHE A 44 1.81 -2.21 1.72
N LEU A 45 1.35 -1.45 0.72
CA LEU A 45 1.51 -1.81 -0.69
C LEU A 45 2.98 -1.85 -1.11
N LYS A 46 3.78 -0.86 -0.68
CA LYS A 46 5.23 -0.84 -0.90
C LYS A 46 5.91 -2.04 -0.24
N GLU A 47 5.53 -2.37 0.99
CA GLU A 47 6.07 -3.54 1.69
C GLU A 47 5.70 -4.85 0.97
N LEU A 48 4.44 -5.00 0.53
CA LEU A 48 3.99 -6.17 -0.23
C LEU A 48 4.83 -6.36 -1.50
N VAL A 49 5.04 -5.29 -2.26
CA VAL A 49 5.86 -5.32 -3.47
C VAL A 49 7.30 -5.73 -3.16
N SER A 50 7.90 -5.19 -2.11
CA SER A 50 9.25 -5.56 -1.67
C SER A 50 9.34 -7.06 -1.35
N GLU A 51 8.38 -7.60 -0.60
CA GLU A 51 8.34 -9.04 -0.29
C GLU A 51 8.13 -9.91 -1.54
N LEU A 52 7.29 -9.47 -2.47
CA LEU A 52 7.07 -10.18 -3.74
C LEU A 52 8.32 -10.20 -4.63
N VAL A 53 9.09 -9.10 -4.67
CA VAL A 53 10.39 -9.05 -5.36
C VAL A 53 11.39 -10.01 -4.68
N ASN A 54 11.44 -9.99 -3.35
CA ASN A 54 12.34 -10.84 -2.55
C ASN A 54 12.01 -12.33 -2.63
N LEU A 55 10.78 -12.68 -3.02
CA LEU A 55 10.37 -14.06 -3.25
C LEU A 55 11.10 -14.71 -4.45
N ASN A 56 11.93 -13.94 -5.17
CA ASN A 56 12.74 -14.37 -6.31
C ASN A 56 11.88 -15.14 -7.34
N ALA A 57 10.71 -14.56 -7.64
CA ALA A 57 9.69 -15.19 -8.45
C ALA A 57 10.24 -15.50 -9.84
N SER A 58 10.56 -16.78 -10.08
CA SER A 58 11.22 -17.26 -11.29
C SER A 58 10.31 -17.24 -12.53
N SER A 59 9.04 -16.85 -12.36
CA SER A 59 8.07 -16.77 -13.45
C SER A 59 8.06 -15.36 -14.08
N PRO A 60 8.29 -15.24 -15.40
CA PRO A 60 8.17 -13.97 -16.13
C PRO A 60 6.81 -13.28 -15.94
N ARG A 61 5.75 -14.07 -15.74
CA ARG A 61 4.40 -13.56 -15.50
C ARG A 61 4.31 -12.84 -14.15
N ILE A 62 4.86 -13.44 -13.09
CA ILE A 62 4.85 -12.83 -11.75
C ILE A 62 5.71 -11.57 -11.76
N HIS A 63 6.87 -11.60 -12.41
CA HIS A 63 7.74 -10.42 -12.54
C HIS A 63 7.02 -9.27 -13.27
N LYS A 64 6.29 -9.56 -14.36
CA LYS A 64 5.48 -8.55 -15.06
C LYS A 64 4.42 -7.94 -14.15
N THR A 65 3.72 -8.76 -13.36
CA THR A 65 2.71 -8.29 -12.41
C THR A 65 3.30 -7.38 -11.35
N ILE A 66 4.43 -7.76 -10.74
CA ILE A 66 5.14 -6.94 -9.74
C ILE A 66 5.55 -5.60 -10.36
N LYS A 67 6.10 -5.61 -11.59
CA LYS A 67 6.49 -4.39 -12.30
C LYS A 67 5.32 -3.46 -12.58
N THR A 68 4.15 -4.01 -12.93
CA THR A 68 2.93 -3.21 -13.08
C THR A 68 2.52 -2.61 -11.74
N MET A 69 2.54 -3.36 -10.64
CA MET A 69 2.22 -2.84 -9.30
C MET A 69 3.15 -1.70 -8.89
N ILE A 70 4.46 -1.82 -9.12
CA ILE A 70 5.43 -0.75 -8.85
C ILE A 70 5.04 0.53 -9.61
N LYS A 71 4.76 0.42 -10.91
CA LYS A 71 4.38 1.58 -11.74
C LYS A 71 3.11 2.28 -11.24
N GLU A 72 2.10 1.51 -10.84
CA GLU A 72 0.85 2.08 -10.30
C GLU A 72 1.06 2.73 -8.93
N ILE A 73 2.00 2.24 -8.13
CA ILE A 73 2.36 2.86 -6.86
C ILE A 73 3.14 4.16 -7.08
N GLU A 74 4.10 4.16 -8.01
CA GLU A 74 4.91 5.33 -8.35
C GLU A 74 4.11 6.45 -9.04
N SER A 75 3.03 6.11 -9.75
CA SER A 75 2.15 7.09 -10.38
C SER A 75 1.27 7.85 -9.40
N ILE A 76 1.16 7.36 -8.15
CA ILE A 76 0.45 8.06 -7.08
C ILE A 76 1.39 9.12 -6.51
N THR A 77 1.32 10.33 -7.07
CA THR A 77 1.94 11.51 -6.46
C THR A 77 1.34 11.75 -5.08
N PRO A 78 2.15 11.86 -4.01
CA PRO A 78 1.63 12.31 -2.73
C PRO A 78 1.09 13.73 -2.93
N VAL A 79 -0.20 13.92 -2.69
CA VAL A 79 -0.78 15.25 -2.55
C VAL A 79 -0.28 15.78 -1.22
N VAL A 80 0.93 16.37 -1.23
CA VAL A 80 1.37 17.21 -0.14
C VAL A 80 0.56 18.49 -0.27
N SER A 81 -0.42 18.65 0.61
CA SER A 81 -1.09 19.94 0.78
C SER A 81 -0.04 20.92 1.30
N ASP A 82 0.42 21.84 0.44
CA ASP A 82 1.34 22.94 0.80
C ASP A 82 0.78 23.89 1.88
N GLN A 83 -0.43 23.64 2.41
CA GLN A 83 -1.06 24.48 3.43
C GLN A 83 -0.50 24.30 4.85
N ASP A 84 0.31 23.26 5.12
CA ASP A 84 0.87 23.03 6.47
C ASP A 84 2.27 23.65 6.70
N ILE A 85 2.88 24.31 5.69
CA ILE A 85 4.23 24.91 5.82
C ILE A 85 4.16 26.42 6.18
N SER A 86 2.97 27.00 6.30
CA SER A 86 2.80 28.38 6.78
C SER A 86 2.22 28.45 8.19
N ARG A 87 3.05 28.18 9.20
CA ARG A 87 2.84 28.66 10.58
C ARG A 87 4.17 29.09 11.20
#